data_AF-A0A2V6JNW0-F1
#
_entry.id   AF-A0A2V6JNW0-F1
#
_cell.length_a   1.000
_cell.length_b   1.000
_cell.length_c   1.000
_cell.angle_alpha   90.00
_cell.angle_beta   90.00
_cell.angle_gamma   90.00
#
_symmetry.space_group_name_H-M   'P 1'
#
loop_
_entity.id
_entity.type
_entity.pdbx_description
1 polymer ?
#
loop_
_entity_poly.entity_id
_entity_poly.type
_entity_poly.pdbx_seq_one_letter_code
_entity_poly.pdbx_strand_id
1 'polypeptide(L)' 'MRISEMNWMMVEEYLKGDDRCVLPLGSTEQHAYLSLSVDSILAERLATEVAELAGVPVFPVQP' A
#
# COMPACT_ATOMS: atom_id res chain seq x y z
N MET A 1 4.84 -2.44 -6.78
CA MET A 1 3.73 -2.75 -7.71
C MET A 1 2.42 -2.39 -7.05
N ARG A 2 1.55 -1.55 -7.64
CA ARG A 2 0.26 -1.21 -7.02
C ARG A 2 -0.80 -2.23 -7.43
N ILE A 3 -1.51 -2.82 -6.46
CA ILE A 3 -2.54 -3.83 -6.77
C ILE A 3 -3.68 -3.26 -7.64
N SER A 4 -3.96 -1.96 -7.51
CA SER A 4 -4.98 -1.24 -8.29
C SER A 4 -4.65 -1.12 -9.78
N GLU A 5 -3.39 -1.37 -10.16
CA GLU A 5 -2.91 -1.35 -11.55
C GLU A 5 -2.77 -2.77 -12.12
N MET A 6 -3.08 -3.80 -11.33
CA MET A 6 -3.00 -5.21 -11.71
C MET A 6 -4.38 -5.76 -12.07
N ASN A 7 -4.41 -6.72 -12.99
CA ASN A 7 -5.57 -7.59 -13.20
C ASN A 7 -5.37 -8.95 -12.51
N TRP A 8 -6.42 -9.78 -12.48
CA TRP A 8 -6.36 -11.08 -11.80
C TRP A 8 -5.29 -12.01 -12.36
N MET A 9 -5.02 -12.01 -13.67
CA MET A 9 -4.01 -12.89 -14.28
C MET A 9 -2.60 -12.49 -13.86
N MET A 10 -2.35 -11.18 -13.69
CA MET A 10 -1.07 -10.68 -13.16
C MET A 10 -0.87 -11.10 -11.70
N VAL A 11 -1.92 -11.08 -10.89
CA VAL A 11 -1.88 -11.54 -9.49
C VAL A 11 -1.66 -13.06 -9.43
N GLU A 12 -2.37 -13.83 -10.26
CA GLU A 12 -2.20 -15.28 -10.36
C GLU A 12 -0.75 -15.66 -10.71
N GLU A 13 -0.11 -14.93 -11.64
CA GLU A 13 1.29 -15.15 -11.98
C GLU A 13 2.23 -14.80 -10.82
N TYR A 14 2.00 -13.67 -10.15
CA TYR A 14 2.79 -13.25 -8.98
C TYR A 14 2.77 -14.33 -7.87
N LEU A 15 1.58 -14.88 -7.57
CA LEU A 15 1.38 -15.86 -6.51
C LEU A 15 2.10 -17.20 -6.73
N LYS A 16 2.67 -17.45 -7.91
CA LYS A 16 3.51 -18.62 -8.16
C LYS A 16 4.91 -18.49 -7.56
N GLY A 17 5.38 -17.26 -7.32
CA GLY A 17 6.74 -16.98 -6.84
C GLY A 17 6.81 -16.37 -5.45
N ASP A 18 5.79 -15.64 -5.02
CA ASP A 18 5.72 -14.97 -3.72
C ASP A 18 4.25 -14.77 -3.32
N ASP A 19 3.95 -14.77 -2.03
CA ASP A 19 2.59 -14.62 -1.47
C ASP A 19 2.44 -13.40 -0.56
N ARG A 20 3.50 -12.60 -0.43
CA ARG A 20 3.54 -11.42 0.43
C ARG A 20 2.84 -10.24 -0.22
N CYS A 21 2.36 -9.33 0.61
CA CYS A 21 1.89 -8.02 0.16
C CYS A 21 2.09 -6.98 1.26
N VAL A 22 1.93 -5.71 0.91
CA VAL A 22 1.87 -4.61 1.87
C VAL A 22 0.46 -4.07 1.93
N LEU A 23 -0.11 -4.00 3.13
CA LEU A 23 -1.38 -3.32 3.40
C LEU A 23 -1.10 -2.10 4.29
N PRO A 24 -1.02 -0.88 3.70
CA PRO A 24 -0.86 0.32 4.50
C PRO A 24 -2.13 0.59 5.32
N LEU A 25 -1.95 0.88 6.60
CA LEU A 25 -3.00 1.28 7.53
C LEU A 25 -2.71 2.68 8.03
N GLY A 26 -3.73 3.54 7.99
CA GLY A 26 -3.69 4.89 8.52
C GLY A 26 -4.78 5.11 9.56
N SER A 27 -5.16 6.38 9.70
CA SER A 27 -6.18 6.87 10.61
C SER A 27 -6.70 8.22 10.10
N THR A 28 -7.89 8.59 10.55
CA THR A 28 -8.41 9.96 10.45
C THR A 28 -8.53 10.56 11.85
N GLU A 29 -7.54 11.37 12.25
CA GLU A 29 -7.39 11.85 13.62
C GLU A 29 -6.76 13.24 13.71
N GLN A 30 -6.86 13.86 14.90
CA GLN A 30 -6.35 15.22 15.11
C GLN A 30 -4.81 15.27 15.03
N HIS A 31 -4.27 16.26 14.29
CA HIS A 31 -2.83 16.50 14.16
C HIS A 31 -2.50 18.00 14.06
N ALA A 32 -3.03 18.81 14.97
CA ALA A 32 -2.83 20.27 15.01
C ALA A 32 -3.05 20.95 13.63
N TYR A 33 -1.99 21.50 13.01
CA TYR A 33 -2.07 22.19 11.72
C TYR A 33 -1.92 21.27 10.49
N LEU A 34 -1.78 19.96 10.69
CA LEU A 34 -1.68 18.98 9.60
C LEU A 34 -3.05 18.46 9.16
N SER A 35 -3.07 17.73 8.04
CA SER A 35 -4.25 17.00 7.58
C SER A 35 -4.72 15.99 8.64
N LEU A 36 -6.03 15.82 8.77
CA LEU A 36 -6.60 14.76 9.62
C LEU A 36 -6.25 13.35 9.11
N SER A 37 -5.87 13.20 7.85
CA SER A 37 -5.49 11.92 7.24
C SER A 37 -3.97 11.78 7.10
N VAL A 38 -3.18 12.51 7.89
CA VAL A 38 -1.71 12.49 7.76
C VAL A 38 -1.14 11.07 7.91
N ASP A 39 -1.74 10.24 8.77
CA ASP A 39 -1.32 8.86 8.97
C ASP A 39 -1.52 8.02 7.70
N SER A 40 -2.67 8.15 7.04
CA SER A 40 -2.94 7.47 5.77
C SER A 40 -2.01 7.96 4.66
N ILE A 41 -1.76 9.27 4.58
CA ILE A 41 -0.86 9.87 3.58
C ILE A 41 0.56 9.34 3.72
N LEU A 42 1.09 9.30 4.95
CA LEU A 42 2.45 8.83 5.20
C LEU A 42 2.58 7.31 5.05
N ALA A 43 1.59 6.55 5.53
CA ALA A 43 1.57 5.10 5.39
C ALA A 43 1.54 4.67 3.91
N GLU A 44 0.68 5.27 3.08
CA GLU A 44 0.57 4.96 1.66
C GLU A 44 1.88 5.26 0.92
N ARG A 45 2.49 6.42 1.21
CA ARG A 45 3.75 6.82 0.57
C ARG A 45 4.87 5.85 0.89
N LEU A 46 5.09 5.56 2.18
CA LEU A 46 6.14 4.64 2.60
C LEU A 46 5.91 3.22 2.04
N ALA A 47 4.67 2.74 2.13
CA ALA A 47 4.31 1.41 1.63
C ALA A 47 4.56 1.27 0.12
N THR A 48 4.26 2.30 -0.67
CA THR A 48 4.52 2.30 -2.11
C THR A 48 6.02 2.19 -2.41
N GLU A 49 6.84 3.03 -1.76
CA GLU A 49 8.30 3.07 -1.98
C GLU A 49 8.96 1.75 -1.54
N VAL A 50 8.57 1.19 -0.39
CA VAL A 50 9.13 -0.08 0.12
C VAL A 50 8.65 -1.29 -0.69
N ALA A 51 7.38 -1.33 -1.09
CA ALA A 51 6.84 -2.44 -1.87
C ALA A 51 7.47 -2.51 -3.27
N GLU A 52 7.86 -1.37 -3.84
CA GLU A 52 8.63 -1.35 -5.09
C GLU A 52 10.01 -2.00 -4.92
N LEU A 53 10.77 -1.65 -3.87
CA LEU A 53 12.07 -2.25 -3.58
C LEU A 53 11.98 -3.74 -3.25
N ALA A 54 10.93 -4.14 -2.52
CA ALA A 54 10.70 -5.53 -2.13
C ALA A 54 10.11 -6.39 -3.25
N GLY A 55 9.68 -5.78 -4.36
CA GLY A 55 9.04 -6.51 -5.46
C GLY A 55 7.72 -7.16 -5.06
N VAL A 56 6.94 -6.53 -4.18
CA VAL A 56 5.64 -7.05 -3.71
C VAL A 56 4.49 -6.11 -4.08
N PRO A 57 3.24 -6.61 -4.19
CA PRO A 57 2.06 -5.77 -4.37
C PRO A 57 1.77 -4.93 -3.12
N VAL A 58 1.38 -3.67 -3.32
CA VAL A 58 0.82 -2.80 -2.28
C VAL A 58 -0.67 -2.58 -2.51
N PHE A 59 -1.45 -2.74 -1.45
CA PHE A 59 -2.90 -2.52 -1.43
C PHE A 59 -3.25 -1.05 -1.17
N PRO A 60 -4.47 -0.60 -1.51
CA PRO A 60 -4.93 0.73 -1.13
C PRO A 60 -4.91 0.90 0.39
N VAL A 61 -4.49 2.09 0.84
CA VAL A 61 -4.46 2.42 2.26
C VAL A 61 -5.85 2.32 2.88
N GLN A 62 -5.93 1.74 4.08
CA GLN A 62 -7.14 1.74 4.89
C GLN A 62 -7.09 2.93 5.86
N PRO A 63 -8.08 3.84 5.82
CA PRO A 63 -8.08 5.07 6.62
C PRO A 63 -8.58 4.89 8.05
#